data_AF-A0A1H1H4W2-F1
#
_entry.id   AF-A0A1H1H4W2-F1
#
_cell.length_a   1.000
_cell.length_b   1.000
_cell.length_c   1.000
_cell.angle_alpha   90.00
_cell.angle_beta   90.00
_cell.angle_gamma   90.00
#
_symmetry.space_group_name_H-M   'P 1'
#
loop_
_entity.id
_entity.type
_entity.pdbx_description
1 polymer ?
#
loop_
_entity_poly.entity_id
_entity_poly.type
_entity_poly.pdbx_seq_one_letter_code
_entity_poly.pdbx_strand_id
1 'polypeptide(L)'
;MRAQFGGIAAILALAPATAGCSLLGGTVLDTGTAESEITDYLNNRYASAGITVDSVSCDPGTNRPAPGATFTCDSRVRGTTVPVEVTVMDDDMRIRFAPTKKLYDLAALGPNIVAGVEKQIGRPVTVDCGTGFAAAAPGESFPCTVASEADPTDRLKIDYKVGPMTGEDRWESRDA
;
A
#
# COMPACT_ATOMS: atom_id res chain seq x y z
N MET A 1 -34.46 42.64 -19.33
CA MET A 1 -34.62 42.10 -17.97
C MET A 1 -33.38 41.27 -17.65
N ARG A 2 -32.67 41.62 -16.57
CA ARG A 2 -31.47 40.93 -16.08
C ARG A 2 -31.89 39.70 -15.28
N ALA A 3 -31.30 38.54 -15.55
CA ALA A 3 -31.32 37.41 -14.62
C ALA A 3 -29.87 37.02 -14.33
N GLN A 4 -29.36 37.52 -13.19
CA GLN A 4 -28.15 37.04 -12.55
C GLN A 4 -28.45 35.66 -11.97
N PHE A 5 -27.82 34.61 -12.49
CA PHE A 5 -27.73 33.33 -11.81
C PHE A 5 -26.42 33.29 -11.03
N GLY A 6 -26.52 33.52 -9.72
CA GLY A 6 -25.45 33.27 -8.77
C GLY A 6 -25.23 31.78 -8.62
N GLY A 7 -24.20 31.25 -9.28
CA GLY A 7 -23.74 29.88 -9.08
C GLY A 7 -22.83 29.81 -7.86
N ILE A 8 -23.30 29.13 -6.82
CA ILE A 8 -22.55 28.83 -5.60
C ILE A 8 -21.43 27.84 -5.97
N ALA A 9 -20.18 28.26 -5.82
CA ALA A 9 -19.01 27.40 -5.95
C ALA A 9 -18.92 26.48 -4.73
N ALA A 10 -19.28 25.21 -4.92
CA ALA A 10 -18.99 24.15 -3.95
C ALA A 10 -17.50 23.80 -4.04
N ILE A 11 -16.72 24.26 -3.06
CA ILE A 11 -15.32 23.86 -2.90
C ILE A 11 -15.33 22.43 -2.35
N LEU A 12 -15.01 21.45 -3.20
CA LEU A 12 -14.69 20.09 -2.76
C LEU A 12 -13.46 20.15 -1.84
N ALA A 13 -13.66 19.77 -0.57
CA ALA A 13 -12.56 19.50 0.34
C ALA A 13 -11.76 18.30 -0.17
N LEU A 14 -10.54 18.52 -0.68
CA LEU A 14 -9.57 17.46 -0.85
C LEU A 14 -9.18 16.97 0.55
N ALA A 15 -9.62 15.78 0.94
CA ALA A 15 -9.08 15.09 2.11
C ALA A 15 -7.63 14.69 1.80
N PRO A 16 -6.62 15.20 2.54
CA PRO A 16 -5.24 14.77 2.34
C PRO A 16 -5.08 13.32 2.81
N ALA A 17 -4.20 12.62 2.09
CA ALA A 17 -3.93 11.18 2.13
C ALA A 17 -3.74 10.57 3.53
N THR A 18 -4.09 9.28 3.61
CA THR A 18 -4.16 8.39 4.77
C THR A 18 -2.81 8.16 5.47
N ALA A 19 -2.27 9.17 6.13
CA ALA A 19 -1.19 8.98 7.11
C ALA A 19 -1.82 8.71 8.49
N GLY A 20 -1.25 7.75 9.24
CA GLY A 20 -1.54 7.63 10.65
C GLY A 20 -0.89 8.81 11.38
N CYS A 21 -1.68 9.53 12.19
CA CYS A 21 -1.16 10.56 13.08
C CYS A 21 -1.40 10.11 14.51
N SER A 22 -0.31 10.02 15.25
CA SER A 22 -0.31 9.74 16.69
C SER A 22 -0.47 11.05 17.46
N LEU A 23 -1.33 11.08 18.47
CA LEU A 23 -1.52 12.25 19.35
C LEU A 23 -0.70 12.16 20.64
N LEU A 24 0.34 11.34 20.65
CA LEU A 24 1.15 11.08 21.84
C LEU A 24 1.96 12.32 22.22
N GLY A 25 1.74 12.81 23.44
CA GLY A 25 2.53 13.87 24.06
C GLY A 25 3.44 13.29 25.14
N GLY A 26 4.73 13.61 25.08
CA GLY A 26 5.73 13.18 26.06
C GLY A 26 7.11 13.77 25.77
N THR A 27 8.05 13.61 26.72
CA THR A 27 9.44 14.08 26.55
C THR A 27 10.36 13.08 25.84
N VAL A 28 9.88 11.85 25.63
CA VAL A 28 10.57 10.74 24.97
C VAL A 28 9.59 10.00 24.06
N LEU A 29 10.09 9.43 22.98
CA LEU A 29 9.33 8.62 22.05
C LEU A 29 8.98 7.27 22.69
N ASP A 30 7.68 7.02 22.87
CA ASP A 30 7.16 5.73 23.29
C ASP A 30 7.04 4.79 22.08
N THR A 31 8.07 3.96 21.89
CA THR A 31 8.11 3.01 20.76
C THR A 31 7.04 1.94 20.87
N GLY A 32 6.65 1.52 22.08
CA GLY A 32 5.60 0.51 22.25
C GLY A 32 4.23 1.04 21.82
N THR A 33 3.93 2.29 22.16
CA THR A 33 2.69 2.92 21.69
C THR A 33 2.73 3.19 20.18
N ALA A 34 3.87 3.62 19.63
CA ALA A 34 4.04 3.77 18.18
C ALA A 34 3.83 2.44 17.42
N GLU A 35 4.41 1.34 17.91
CA GLU A 35 4.25 0.00 17.34
C GLU A 35 2.78 -0.45 17.38
N SER A 36 2.07 -0.19 18.47
CA SER A 36 0.64 -0.50 18.61
C SER A 36 -0.22 0.29 17.62
N GLU A 37 -0.01 1.60 17.50
CA GLU A 37 -0.78 2.44 16.58
C GLU A 37 -0.52 2.09 15.10
N ILE A 38 0.73 1.75 14.76
CA ILE A 38 1.08 1.23 13.42
C ILE A 38 0.39 -0.11 13.18
N THR A 39 0.39 -1.01 14.17
CA THR A 39 -0.29 -2.31 14.10
C THR A 39 -1.78 -2.13 13.84
N ASP A 40 -2.45 -1.26 14.59
CA ASP A 40 -3.89 -0.97 14.43
C ASP A 40 -4.21 -0.34 13.08
N TYR A 41 -3.40 0.63 12.65
CA TYR A 41 -3.55 1.26 11.34
C TYR A 41 -3.47 0.23 10.20
N LEU A 42 -2.46 -0.65 10.25
CA LEU A 42 -2.25 -1.66 9.23
C LEU A 42 -3.31 -2.76 9.28
N ASN A 43 -3.71 -3.22 10.46
CA ASN A 43 -4.82 -4.19 10.62
C ASN A 43 -6.12 -3.65 10.03
N ASN A 44 -6.46 -2.39 10.31
CA ASN A 44 -7.63 -1.75 9.73
C ASN A 44 -7.54 -1.64 8.21
N ARG A 45 -6.34 -1.30 7.69
CA ARG A 45 -6.09 -1.23 6.24
C ARG A 45 -6.24 -2.58 5.56
N TYR A 46 -5.83 -3.66 6.20
CA TYR A 46 -5.78 -5.01 5.62
C TYR A 46 -6.99 -5.88 5.97
N ALA A 47 -7.92 -5.39 6.80
CA ALA A 47 -9.09 -6.12 7.27
C ALA A 47 -9.96 -6.67 6.14
N SER A 48 -10.15 -5.92 5.04
CA SER A 48 -10.96 -6.38 3.89
C SER A 48 -10.37 -7.59 3.17
N ALA A 49 -9.06 -7.82 3.31
CA ALA A 49 -8.37 -8.99 2.77
C ALA A 49 -8.21 -10.12 3.81
N GLY A 50 -8.74 -9.96 5.03
CA GLY A 50 -8.60 -10.96 6.10
C GLY A 50 -7.15 -11.14 6.58
N ILE A 51 -6.31 -10.12 6.39
CA ILE A 51 -4.89 -10.15 6.76
C ILE A 51 -4.70 -9.37 8.07
N THR A 52 -3.87 -9.93 8.95
CA THR A 52 -3.46 -9.34 10.22
C THR A 52 -1.96 -9.14 10.26
N VAL A 53 -1.51 -8.07 10.89
CA VAL A 53 -0.10 -7.83 11.21
C VAL A 53 0.34 -8.76 12.34
N ASP A 54 1.47 -9.43 12.15
CA ASP A 54 2.04 -10.35 13.13
C ASP A 54 2.81 -9.60 14.22
N SER A 55 3.60 -8.59 13.82
CA SER A 55 4.38 -7.75 14.73
C SER A 55 4.80 -6.45 14.05
N VAL A 56 5.08 -5.41 14.82
CA VAL A 56 5.78 -4.20 14.39
C VAL A 56 6.98 -4.00 15.31
N SER A 57 8.14 -3.66 14.75
CA SER A 57 9.35 -3.34 15.51
C SER A 57 9.90 -2.01 15.04
N CYS A 58 10.09 -1.07 15.96
CA CYS A 58 10.64 0.24 15.69
C CYS A 58 12.01 0.41 16.36
N ASP A 59 13.04 0.78 15.60
CA ASP A 59 14.33 1.17 16.16
C ASP A 59 14.70 2.61 15.72
N PRO A 60 14.31 3.62 16.51
CA PRO A 60 14.69 5.01 16.24
C PRO A 60 16.17 5.31 16.56
N GLY A 61 16.94 4.35 17.11
CA GLY A 61 18.33 4.52 17.55
C GLY A 61 18.50 5.41 18.80
N THR A 62 17.51 6.22 19.14
CA THR A 62 17.43 7.05 20.34
C THR A 62 15.97 7.16 20.80
N ASN A 63 15.76 7.24 22.11
CA ASN A 63 14.43 7.45 22.69
C ASN A 63 13.98 8.92 22.62
N ARG A 64 14.81 9.82 22.09
CA ARG A 64 14.46 11.23 21.88
C ARG A 64 15.00 11.74 20.54
N PRO A 65 14.44 11.29 19.40
CA PRO A 65 14.80 11.84 18.10
C PRO A 65 14.42 13.32 18.03
N ALA A 66 15.15 14.09 17.23
CA ALA A 66 14.80 15.49 17.01
C ALA A 66 13.49 15.61 16.21
N PRO A 67 12.70 16.68 16.39
CA PRO A 67 11.61 17.00 15.47
C PRO A 67 12.08 17.02 14.02
N GLY A 68 11.29 16.41 13.13
CA GLY A 68 11.62 16.19 11.73
C GLY A 68 12.50 14.95 11.46
N ALA A 69 13.03 14.29 12.49
CA ALA A 69 13.77 13.05 12.31
C ALA A 69 12.86 11.94 11.75
N THR A 70 13.42 11.12 10.86
CA THR A 70 12.76 9.95 10.31
C THR A 70 13.46 8.66 10.71
N PHE A 71 12.69 7.61 10.90
CA PHE A 71 13.17 6.25 11.10
C PHE A 71 12.17 5.27 10.48
N THR A 72 12.56 4.00 10.37
CA THR A 72 11.70 2.94 9.81
C THR A 72 11.30 1.97 10.90
N CYS A 73 10.02 1.59 10.92
CA CYS A 73 9.52 0.45 11.65
C CYS A 73 9.27 -0.70 10.67
N ASP A 74 9.67 -1.91 11.05
CA ASP A 74 9.44 -3.11 10.29
C ASP A 74 8.15 -3.78 10.74
N SER A 75 7.13 -3.77 9.89
CA SER A 75 5.90 -4.55 10.10
C SER A 75 6.05 -5.93 9.47
N ARG A 76 5.77 -7.00 10.22
CA ARG A 76 5.77 -8.38 9.72
C ARG A 76 4.33 -8.80 9.45
N VAL A 77 4.07 -9.29 8.25
CA VAL A 77 2.76 -9.76 7.81
C VAL A 77 2.94 -11.04 7.00
N ARG A 78 2.46 -12.17 7.53
CA ARG A 78 2.52 -13.48 6.88
C ARG A 78 3.93 -13.87 6.39
N GLY A 79 4.95 -13.51 7.18
CA GLY A 79 6.36 -13.78 6.85
C GLY A 79 7.05 -12.72 5.96
N THR A 80 6.31 -11.73 5.48
CA THR A 80 6.81 -10.63 4.64
C THR A 80 6.98 -9.35 5.46
N THR A 81 8.03 -8.58 5.20
CA THR A 81 8.24 -7.27 5.85
C THR A 81 7.64 -6.15 5.02
N VAL A 82 6.77 -5.35 5.63
CA VAL A 82 6.27 -4.07 5.11
C VAL A 82 6.93 -2.93 5.90
N PRO A 83 7.89 -2.21 5.32
CA PRO A 83 8.51 -1.07 5.99
C PRO A 83 7.52 0.09 6.15
N VAL A 84 7.53 0.71 7.32
CA VAL A 84 6.74 1.89 7.68
C VAL A 84 7.69 3.02 8.05
N GLU A 85 7.68 4.09 7.27
CA GLU A 85 8.43 5.29 7.61
C GLU A 85 7.68 6.06 8.69
N VAL A 86 8.41 6.48 9.72
CA VAL A 86 7.91 7.30 10.82
C VAL A 86 8.66 8.62 10.82
N THR A 87 7.94 9.72 10.98
CA THR A 87 8.48 11.07 11.15
C THR A 87 8.06 11.61 12.51
N VAL A 88 9.02 12.06 13.31
CA VAL A 88 8.75 12.80 14.55
C VAL A 88 8.33 14.23 14.19
N MET A 89 7.17 14.66 14.66
CA MET A 89 6.55 15.91 14.23
C MET A 89 6.98 17.12 15.07
N ASP A 90 7.25 16.93 16.36
CA ASP A 90 7.52 18.01 17.32
C ASP A 90 8.21 17.50 18.59
N ASP A 91 8.47 18.42 19.52
CA ASP A 91 9.11 18.17 20.81
C ASP A 91 8.25 17.36 21.79
N ASP A 92 6.94 17.25 21.52
CA ASP A 92 6.01 16.40 22.28
C ASP A 92 6.07 14.95 21.82
N MET A 93 6.95 14.63 20.85
CA MET A 93 7.16 13.28 20.29
C MET A 93 5.92 12.73 19.56
N ARG A 94 5.04 13.61 19.07
CA ARG A 94 3.98 13.18 18.14
C ARG A 94 4.63 12.64 16.88
N ILE A 95 4.08 11.56 16.33
CA ILE A 95 4.59 10.95 15.10
C ILE A 95 3.54 10.96 13.99
N ARG A 96 4.04 11.02 12.76
CA ARG A 96 3.31 10.64 11.55
C ARG A 96 3.97 9.41 10.98
N PHE A 97 3.18 8.48 10.46
CA PHE A 97 3.73 7.30 9.82
C PHE A 97 2.96 6.87 8.57
N ALA A 98 3.67 6.22 7.66
CA ALA A 98 3.12 5.67 6.42
C ALA A 98 3.94 4.46 5.93
N PRO A 99 3.29 3.39 5.44
CA PRO A 99 3.99 2.31 4.74
C PRO A 99 4.70 2.85 3.50
N THR A 100 5.92 2.39 3.24
CA THR A 100 6.68 2.74 2.02
C THR A 100 6.53 1.70 0.91
N LYS A 101 5.95 0.54 1.24
CA LYS A 101 5.60 -0.53 0.30
C LYS A 101 4.13 -0.94 0.44
N LYS A 102 3.54 -1.39 -0.67
CA LYS A 102 2.23 -2.07 -0.69
C LYS A 102 2.44 -3.57 -0.46
N LEU A 103 1.50 -4.18 0.26
CA LEU A 103 1.46 -5.62 0.47
C LEU A 103 0.51 -6.27 -0.55
N TYR A 104 0.96 -7.36 -1.17
CA TYR A 104 0.23 -8.13 -2.16
C TYR A 104 0.12 -9.58 -1.74
N ASP A 105 -1.09 -10.14 -1.81
CA ASP A 105 -1.30 -11.59 -1.89
C ASP A 105 -1.18 -12.00 -3.35
N LEU A 106 -0.09 -12.65 -3.72
CA LEU A 106 0.19 -13.01 -5.11
C LEU A 106 -0.80 -14.05 -5.67
N ALA A 107 -1.38 -14.89 -4.79
CA ALA A 107 -2.38 -15.87 -5.20
C ALA A 107 -3.73 -15.20 -5.49
N ALA A 108 -4.08 -14.14 -4.76
CA ALA A 108 -5.29 -13.35 -5.01
C ALA A 108 -5.11 -12.33 -6.15
N LEU A 109 -3.86 -11.94 -6.45
CA LEU A 109 -3.56 -10.88 -7.42
C LEU A 109 -4.04 -11.24 -8.83
N GLY A 110 -3.73 -12.45 -9.31
CA GLY A 110 -4.14 -12.92 -10.64
C GLY A 110 -5.66 -12.89 -10.85
N PRO A 111 -6.46 -13.52 -9.97
CA PRO A 111 -7.93 -13.46 -10.01
C PRO A 111 -8.50 -12.03 -9.98
N ASN A 112 -7.83 -11.09 -9.30
CA ASN A 112 -8.29 -9.70 -9.23
C ASN A 112 -8.08 -8.93 -10.55
N ILE A 113 -7.13 -9.33 -11.39
CA ILE A 113 -6.82 -8.64 -12.66
C ILE A 113 -7.31 -9.37 -13.90
N VAL A 114 -7.75 -10.63 -13.77
CA VAL A 114 -8.11 -11.51 -14.90
C VAL A 114 -9.13 -10.85 -15.84
N ALA A 115 -10.20 -10.24 -15.31
CA ALA A 115 -11.23 -9.60 -16.13
C ALA A 115 -10.68 -8.43 -16.96
N GLY A 116 -9.71 -7.68 -16.41
CA GLY A 116 -9.03 -6.61 -17.11
C GLY A 116 -8.13 -7.14 -18.24
N VAL A 117 -7.40 -8.22 -17.96
CA VAL A 117 -6.54 -8.90 -18.94
C VAL A 117 -7.36 -9.52 -20.06
N GLU A 118 -8.44 -10.24 -19.75
CA GLU A 118 -9.36 -10.82 -20.74
C GLU A 118 -9.94 -9.78 -21.68
N LYS A 119 -10.36 -8.63 -21.14
CA LYS A 119 -10.88 -7.52 -21.94
C LYS A 119 -9.83 -6.97 -22.90
N GLN A 120 -8.56 -6.95 -22.50
CA GLN A 120 -7.45 -6.47 -23.33
C GLN A 120 -7.05 -7.49 -24.40
N ILE A 121 -6.99 -8.78 -24.06
CA ILE A 121 -6.57 -9.85 -24.99
C ILE A 121 -7.72 -10.29 -25.91
N GLY A 122 -8.98 -10.11 -25.48
CA GLY A 122 -10.17 -10.47 -26.25
C GLY A 122 -10.53 -11.96 -26.19
N ARG A 123 -10.05 -12.69 -25.19
CA ARG A 123 -10.37 -14.10 -24.95
C ARG A 123 -10.25 -14.48 -23.46
N PRO A 124 -10.92 -15.56 -23.01
CA PRO A 124 -10.79 -16.06 -21.65
C PRO A 124 -9.35 -16.51 -21.34
N VAL A 125 -8.85 -16.13 -20.16
CA VAL A 125 -7.50 -16.45 -19.72
C VAL A 125 -7.45 -16.73 -18.23
N THR A 126 -6.41 -17.42 -17.79
CA THR A 126 -6.01 -17.47 -16.38
C THR A 126 -4.78 -16.61 -16.17
N VAL A 127 -4.65 -16.01 -14.99
CA VAL A 127 -3.48 -15.19 -14.62
C VAL A 127 -2.86 -15.73 -13.35
N ASP A 128 -1.58 -16.06 -13.42
CA ASP A 128 -0.77 -16.55 -12.31
C ASP A 128 0.35 -15.55 -12.01
N CYS A 129 0.28 -14.90 -10.84
CA CYS A 129 1.28 -13.95 -10.34
C CYS A 129 2.20 -14.56 -9.27
N GLY A 130 2.14 -15.88 -9.07
CA GLY A 130 2.86 -16.59 -8.03
C GLY A 130 2.02 -16.83 -6.77
N THR A 131 2.71 -17.17 -5.69
CA THR A 131 2.09 -17.53 -4.40
C THR A 131 2.75 -16.77 -3.25
N GLY A 132 2.06 -16.70 -2.11
CA GLY A 132 2.56 -16.03 -0.92
C GLY A 132 2.40 -14.51 -0.97
N PHE A 133 3.05 -13.83 -0.03
CA PHE A 133 2.95 -12.38 0.13
C PHE A 133 4.20 -11.67 -0.35
N ALA A 134 4.02 -10.57 -1.07
CA ALA A 134 5.11 -9.69 -1.49
C ALA A 134 4.87 -8.25 -1.04
N ALA A 135 5.93 -7.57 -0.61
CA ALA A 135 5.91 -6.14 -0.35
C ALA A 135 6.70 -5.43 -1.45
N ALA A 136 6.06 -4.50 -2.16
CA ALA A 136 6.73 -3.73 -3.20
C ALA A 136 6.47 -2.23 -3.12
N ALA A 137 7.51 -1.47 -3.46
CA ALA A 137 7.48 -0.03 -3.54
C ALA A 137 6.82 0.43 -4.86
N PRO A 138 6.26 1.65 -4.89
CA PRO A 138 5.84 2.29 -6.14
C PRO A 138 6.94 2.24 -7.21
N GLY A 139 6.57 1.82 -8.42
CA GLY A 139 7.47 1.66 -9.56
C GLY A 139 8.15 0.29 -9.68
N GLU A 140 8.12 -0.56 -8.65
CA GLU A 140 8.52 -1.97 -8.77
C GLU A 140 7.47 -2.76 -9.59
N SER A 141 7.89 -3.89 -10.16
CA SER A 141 7.00 -4.78 -10.93
C SER A 141 7.16 -6.23 -10.51
N PHE A 142 6.08 -7.00 -10.62
CA PHE A 142 6.09 -8.45 -10.47
C PHE A 142 5.73 -9.14 -11.78
N PRO A 143 6.43 -10.23 -12.15
CA PRO A 143 6.06 -11.00 -13.33
C PRO A 143 4.81 -11.83 -13.05
N CYS A 144 3.81 -11.73 -13.94
CA CYS A 144 2.70 -12.68 -14.00
C CYS A 144 2.72 -13.45 -15.33
N THR A 145 2.08 -14.61 -15.34
CA THR A 145 1.89 -15.45 -16.51
C THR A 145 0.41 -15.50 -16.83
N VAL A 146 0.08 -15.21 -18.08
CA VAL A 146 -1.28 -15.34 -18.61
C VAL A 146 -1.32 -16.60 -19.46
N ALA A 147 -2.28 -17.48 -19.23
CA ALA A 147 -2.47 -18.68 -20.04
C ALA A 147 -3.88 -18.71 -20.63
N SER A 148 -3.99 -19.07 -21.91
CA SER A 148 -5.29 -19.25 -22.57
C SER A 148 -6.05 -20.41 -21.91
N GLU A 149 -7.34 -20.25 -21.66
CA GLU A 149 -8.17 -21.38 -21.17
C GLU A 149 -8.34 -22.47 -22.23
N ALA A 150 -8.34 -22.09 -23.51
CA ALA A 150 -8.46 -23.02 -24.62
C ALA A 150 -7.18 -23.81 -24.88
N ASP A 151 -6.02 -23.22 -24.58
CA ASP A 151 -4.71 -23.84 -24.69
C ASP A 151 -3.77 -23.32 -23.58
N PRO A 152 -3.66 -24.03 -22.44
CA PRO A 152 -2.80 -23.61 -21.33
C PRO A 152 -1.30 -23.61 -21.63
N THR A 153 -0.89 -24.10 -22.80
CA THR A 153 0.49 -24.02 -23.28
C THR A 153 0.80 -22.70 -23.98
N ASP A 154 -0.22 -22.00 -24.50
CA ASP A 154 -0.12 -20.61 -24.94
C ASP A 154 -0.01 -19.69 -23.72
N ARG A 155 1.23 -19.27 -23.43
CA ARG A 155 1.57 -18.46 -22.26
C ARG A 155 2.19 -17.14 -22.65
N LEU A 156 1.59 -16.04 -22.17
CA LEU A 156 2.12 -14.70 -22.27
C LEU A 156 2.68 -14.26 -20.90
N LYS A 157 3.74 -13.45 -20.92
CA LYS A 157 4.25 -12.79 -19.71
C LYS A 157 3.72 -11.36 -19.66
N ILE A 158 3.23 -10.96 -18.50
CA ILE A 158 2.86 -9.57 -18.21
C ILE A 158 3.62 -9.11 -16.97
N ASP A 159 3.86 -7.82 -16.88
CA ASP A 159 4.40 -7.18 -15.68
C ASP A 159 3.28 -6.46 -14.94
N TYR A 160 3.04 -6.84 -13.69
CA TYR A 160 2.18 -6.11 -12.77
C TYR A 160 2.99 -5.00 -12.11
N LYS A 161 2.68 -3.76 -12.45
CA LYS A 161 3.39 -2.55 -12.05
C LYS A 161 2.71 -1.89 -10.86
N VAL A 162 3.49 -1.74 -9.79
CA VAL A 162 3.06 -1.12 -8.55
C VAL A 162 2.92 0.38 -8.75
N GLY A 163 1.69 0.88 -8.60
CA GLY A 163 1.37 2.30 -8.67
C GLY A 163 1.76 3.05 -7.38
N PRO A 164 1.46 4.37 -7.33
CA PRO A 164 1.65 5.18 -6.13
C PRO A 164 0.94 4.57 -4.90
N MET A 165 1.41 4.85 -3.68
CA MET A 165 0.83 4.30 -2.44
C MET A 165 -0.69 4.55 -2.29
N THR A 166 -1.19 5.62 -2.89
CA THR A 166 -2.62 6.00 -2.93
C THR A 166 -3.23 5.91 -4.33
N GLY A 167 -2.51 5.35 -5.30
CA GLY A 167 -2.92 5.23 -6.69
C GLY A 167 -3.15 3.78 -7.10
N GLU A 168 -3.75 3.64 -8.29
CA GLU A 168 -4.02 2.34 -8.91
C GLU A 168 -2.73 1.72 -9.46
N ASP A 169 -2.66 0.40 -9.36
CA ASP A 169 -1.65 -0.42 -10.00
C ASP A 169 -2.07 -0.70 -11.46
N ARG A 170 -1.12 -1.11 -12.30
CA ARG A 170 -1.39 -1.40 -13.72
C ARG A 170 -0.66 -2.66 -14.14
N TRP A 171 -1.05 -3.23 -15.28
CA TRP A 171 -0.26 -4.30 -15.92
C TRP A 171 0.06 -3.92 -17.36
N GLU A 172 1.19 -4.41 -17.86
CA GLU A 172 1.64 -4.24 -19.24
C GLU A 172 2.15 -5.57 -19.80
N SER A 173 1.99 -5.79 -21.11
CA SER A 173 2.62 -6.95 -21.74
C SER A 173 4.13 -6.82 -21.58
N ARG A 174 4.77 -7.92 -21.17
CA ARG A 174 6.23 -8.00 -21.26
C ARG A 174 6.52 -8.38 -22.71
N ASP A 175 6.68 -7.38 -23.56
CA ASP A 175 7.07 -7.58 -24.96
C ASP A 175 8.35 -8.44 -24.98
N ALA A 176 8.33 -9.50 -25.79
CA ALA A 176 9.46 -10.39 -26.02
C ALA A 176 10.44 -9.79 -27.03
#